data_AF-A0A455B124-F1
#
_entry.id   AF-A0A455B124-F1
#
_cell.length_a   1.000
_cell.length_b   1.000
_cell.length_c   1.000
_cell.angle_alpha   90.00
_cell.angle_beta   90.00
_cell.angle_gamma   90.00
#
_symmetry.space_group_name_H-M   'P 1'
#
loop_
_entity.id
_entity.type
_entity.pdbx_description
1 polymer ?
#
loop_
_entity_poly.entity_id
_entity_poly.type
_entity_poly.pdbx_seq_one_letter_code
_entity_poly.pdbx_strand_id
1 'polypeptide(L)'
;MRLQLLLAPLGWLLLVETKGDAKPEDNLLVLTVATKETEGFRRFKRSAQFFNYKIQALGLGEDWHGEKEMSAGGGLKVRLLKKALEKHADKENLVILFTDSYDVVFASGPRELLKKFRQARSQVVFSAEELIYPDRRLEAKYPVVSDGKRFLGSGGFIGYAPNLSKLVAEWEGQDSDSDQLFYTKIFLDPEKR
;
A
#
# COMPACT_ATOMS: atom_id res chain seq x y z
N MET A 1 -43.10 -47.45 -45.50
CA MET A 1 -43.39 -46.28 -44.63
C MET A 1 -42.40 -46.33 -43.47
N ARG A 2 -41.43 -45.40 -43.43
CA ARG A 2 -41.35 -44.29 -42.44
C ARG A 2 -41.27 -44.83 -40.99
N LEU A 3 -40.30 -44.51 -40.14
CA LEU A 3 -39.44 -43.33 -40.03
C LEU A 3 -38.25 -43.68 -39.11
N GLN A 4 -37.10 -43.04 -39.37
CA GLN A 4 -35.88 -43.01 -38.55
C GLN A 4 -36.15 -42.43 -37.14
N LEU A 5 -35.26 -42.69 -36.17
CA LEU A 5 -34.42 -41.64 -35.58
C LEU A 5 -33.38 -42.22 -34.61
N LEU A 6 -32.15 -41.78 -34.85
CA LEU A 6 -30.90 -42.10 -34.16
C LEU A 6 -30.87 -41.45 -32.76
N LEU A 7 -30.53 -42.24 -31.74
CA LEU A 7 -30.12 -41.74 -30.43
C LEU A 7 -28.61 -41.44 -30.47
N ALA A 8 -28.27 -40.16 -30.63
CA ALA A 8 -26.93 -39.66 -30.35
C ALA A 8 -26.83 -39.27 -28.86
N PRO A 9 -25.87 -39.79 -28.08
CA PRO A 9 -25.64 -39.26 -26.75
C PRO A 9 -24.89 -37.93 -26.86
N LEU A 10 -25.51 -36.87 -26.32
CA LEU A 10 -24.90 -35.56 -26.08
C LEU A 10 -23.64 -35.72 -25.21
N GLY A 11 -22.47 -35.69 -25.84
CA GLY A 11 -21.21 -35.38 -25.18
C GLY A 11 -21.03 -33.88 -25.14
N TRP A 12 -21.69 -33.19 -24.21
CA TRP A 12 -21.29 -31.82 -23.85
C TRP A 12 -20.02 -31.90 -23.00
N LEU A 13 -18.86 -31.85 -23.68
CA LEU A 13 -17.62 -31.46 -23.02
C LEU A 13 -17.76 -30.00 -22.60
N LEU A 14 -18.10 -29.80 -21.33
CA LEU A 14 -17.81 -28.55 -20.63
C LEU A 14 -16.29 -28.43 -20.55
N LEU A 15 -15.71 -27.72 -21.52
CA LEU A 15 -14.41 -27.07 -21.35
C LEU A 15 -14.60 -26.02 -20.24
N VAL A 16 -14.43 -26.45 -18.99
CA VAL A 16 -14.11 -25.54 -17.91
C VAL A 16 -12.75 -24.95 -18.28
N GLU A 17 -12.75 -23.75 -18.83
CA GLU A 17 -11.57 -22.90 -18.78
C GLU A 17 -11.23 -22.73 -17.30
N THR A 18 -10.24 -23.47 -16.84
CA THR A 18 -9.56 -23.15 -15.59
C THR A 18 -8.96 -21.76 -15.81
N LYS A 19 -9.67 -20.70 -15.39
CA LYS A 19 -9.02 -19.43 -15.05
C LYS A 19 -7.85 -19.85 -14.17
N GLY A 20 -6.62 -19.78 -14.71
CA GLY A 20 -5.44 -20.15 -13.95
C GLY A 20 -5.52 -19.40 -12.64
N ASP A 21 -5.58 -20.12 -11.52
CA ASP A 21 -5.78 -19.53 -10.21
C ASP A 21 -4.70 -18.46 -10.03
N ALA A 22 -5.11 -17.19 -10.08
CA ALA A 22 -4.22 -16.07 -9.87
C ALA A 22 -3.57 -16.30 -8.51
N LYS A 23 -2.23 -16.31 -8.47
CA LYS A 23 -1.57 -16.65 -7.22
C LYS A 23 -1.89 -15.53 -6.22
N PRO A 24 -2.02 -15.82 -4.92
CA PRO A 24 -2.35 -14.78 -3.93
C PRO A 24 -1.42 -13.56 -3.96
N GLU A 25 -0.16 -13.74 -4.38
CA GLU A 25 0.84 -12.70 -4.63
C GLU A 25 0.56 -11.79 -5.84
N ASP A 26 -0.28 -12.20 -6.79
CA ASP A 26 -0.67 -11.38 -7.93
C ASP A 26 -1.53 -10.19 -7.54
N ASN A 27 -2.16 -10.26 -6.36
CA ASN A 27 -2.99 -9.20 -5.77
C ASN A 27 -2.20 -8.27 -4.84
N LEU A 28 -0.90 -8.09 -5.08
CA LEU A 28 -0.08 -7.10 -4.38
C LEU A 28 0.52 -6.10 -5.36
N LEU A 29 0.38 -4.80 -5.06
CA LEU A 29 1.06 -3.72 -5.74
C LEU A 29 1.84 -2.88 -4.71
N VAL A 30 3.10 -2.60 -5.02
CA VAL A 30 3.92 -1.67 -4.23
C VAL A 30 3.80 -0.29 -4.85
N LEU A 31 3.37 0.68 -4.06
CA LEU A 31 3.41 2.10 -4.41
C LEU A 31 4.56 2.76 -3.65
N THR A 32 5.31 3.61 -4.34
CA THR A 32 6.34 4.44 -3.72
C THR A 32 6.38 5.79 -4.41
N VAL A 33 6.91 6.81 -3.73
CA VAL A 33 7.25 8.09 -4.36
C VAL A 33 8.75 8.16 -4.62
N ALA A 34 9.11 8.66 -5.80
CA ALA A 34 10.47 8.99 -6.19
C ALA A 34 10.40 10.06 -7.28
N THR A 35 10.92 11.26 -7.02
CA THR A 35 10.97 12.34 -8.02
C THR A 35 12.17 12.26 -8.94
N LYS A 36 13.27 11.73 -8.41
CA LYS A 36 14.53 11.52 -9.12
C LYS A 36 15.00 10.07 -9.04
N GLU A 37 15.79 9.70 -10.04
CA GLU A 37 16.44 8.40 -10.16
C GLU A 37 17.73 8.36 -9.32
N THR A 38 17.60 8.43 -7.99
CA THR A 38 18.72 8.45 -7.04
C THR A 38 19.36 7.07 -6.88
N GLU A 39 20.56 7.00 -6.30
CA GLU A 39 21.18 5.71 -5.97
C GLU A 39 20.34 4.89 -4.98
N GLY A 40 19.73 5.57 -4.00
CA GLY A 40 18.78 4.99 -3.06
C GLY A 40 17.61 4.32 -3.76
N PHE A 41 16.96 5.05 -4.68
CA PHE A 41 15.85 4.51 -5.47
C PHE A 41 16.27 3.33 -6.36
N ARG A 42 17.45 3.40 -6.97
CA ARG A 42 18.00 2.27 -7.75
C ARG A 42 18.23 1.05 -6.85
N ARG A 43 18.74 1.24 -5.63
CA ARG A 43 18.93 0.16 -4.64
C ARG A 43 17.59 -0.45 -4.23
N PHE A 44 16.58 0.37 -3.95
CA PHE A 44 15.21 -0.08 -3.70
C PHE A 44 14.68 -0.93 -4.84
N LYS A 45 14.73 -0.42 -6.09
CA LYS A 45 14.27 -1.17 -7.28
C LYS A 45 14.98 -2.51 -7.46
N ARG A 46 16.30 -2.56 -7.28
CA ARG A 46 17.06 -3.83 -7.36
C ARG A 46 16.60 -4.85 -6.33
N SER A 47 16.42 -4.42 -5.07
CA SER A 47 15.95 -5.32 -4.00
C SER A 47 14.53 -5.83 -4.26
N ALA A 48 13.65 -4.99 -4.79
CA ALA A 48 12.29 -5.37 -5.12
C ALA A 48 12.23 -6.34 -6.31
N GLN A 49 13.02 -6.08 -7.35
CA GLN A 49 13.16 -6.96 -8.51
C GLN A 49 13.66 -8.34 -8.10
N PHE A 50 14.63 -8.42 -7.19
CA PHE A 50 15.14 -9.69 -6.67
C PHE A 50 14.02 -10.58 -6.09
N PHE A 51 13.05 -9.98 -5.42
CA PHE A 51 11.90 -10.69 -4.83
C PHE A 51 10.65 -10.74 -5.72
N ASN A 52 10.73 -10.24 -6.96
CA ASN A 52 9.62 -10.18 -7.92
C ASN A 52 8.41 -9.32 -7.46
N TYR A 53 8.65 -8.19 -6.80
CA TYR A 53 7.59 -7.22 -6.51
C TYR A 53 7.17 -6.45 -7.77
N LYS A 54 5.86 -6.24 -7.92
CA LYS A 54 5.29 -5.27 -8.87
C LYS A 54 5.32 -3.88 -8.21
N ILE A 55 6.14 -2.97 -8.73
CA ILE A 55 6.24 -1.60 -8.21
C ILE A 55 5.68 -0.60 -9.21
N GLN A 56 4.96 0.39 -8.71
CA GLN A 56 4.67 1.64 -9.39
C GLN A 56 5.29 2.81 -8.61
N ALA A 57 6.25 3.48 -9.24
CA ALA A 57 6.84 4.70 -8.70
C ALA A 57 6.03 5.92 -9.14
N LEU A 58 5.74 6.81 -8.21
CA LEU A 58 4.94 8.01 -8.38
C LEU A 58 5.84 9.25 -8.38
N GLY A 59 5.51 10.24 -9.21
CA GLY A 59 6.15 11.55 -9.22
C GLY A 59 7.51 11.62 -9.94
N LEU A 60 7.93 10.59 -10.68
CA LEU A 60 9.18 10.65 -11.43
C LEU A 60 9.19 11.83 -12.41
N GLY A 61 10.19 12.70 -12.27
CA GLY A 61 10.31 13.93 -13.07
C GLY A 61 9.51 15.12 -12.55
N GLU A 62 8.71 14.97 -11.48
CA GLU A 62 8.08 16.10 -10.79
C GLU A 62 9.09 16.81 -9.88
N ASP A 63 8.95 18.13 -9.75
CA ASP A 63 9.77 18.91 -8.84
C ASP A 63 9.34 18.67 -7.37
N TRP A 64 10.32 18.39 -6.52
CA TRP A 64 10.10 18.28 -5.08
C TRP A 64 10.29 19.65 -4.42
N HIS A 65 9.20 20.41 -4.30
CA HIS A 65 9.21 21.72 -3.64
C HIS A 65 9.02 21.65 -2.11
N GLY A 66 8.81 20.44 -1.56
CA GLY A 66 8.32 20.20 -0.20
C GLY A 66 9.37 20.27 0.93
N GLU A 67 10.64 20.48 0.62
CA GLU A 67 11.69 20.63 1.63
C GLU A 67 12.20 22.08 1.66
N LYS A 68 11.55 22.94 2.44
CA LYS A 68 12.35 23.91 3.19
C LYS A 68 12.97 23.11 4.33
N GLU A 69 14.28 23.24 4.57
CA GLU A 69 15.09 22.48 5.55
C GLU A 69 14.52 22.37 6.99
N MET A 70 13.42 23.05 7.31
CA MET A 70 12.80 23.10 8.63
C MET A 70 11.37 22.51 8.71
N SER A 71 10.77 22.00 7.63
CA SER A 71 9.43 21.39 7.69
C SER A 71 9.47 19.87 7.75
N ALA A 72 8.58 19.27 8.56
CA ALA A 72 8.41 17.82 8.65
C ALA A 72 8.03 17.18 7.29
N GLY A 73 7.39 17.93 6.39
CA GLY A 73 7.32 17.62 4.95
C GLY A 73 6.60 16.32 4.56
N GLY A 74 6.65 15.98 3.27
CA GLY A 74 6.14 14.71 2.76
C GLY A 74 4.70 14.74 2.24
N GLY A 75 3.97 15.85 2.36
CA GLY A 75 2.60 16.00 1.86
C GLY A 75 2.44 15.70 0.36
N LEU A 76 3.49 15.99 -0.44
CA LEU A 76 3.57 15.58 -1.85
C LEU A 76 3.33 14.06 -2.02
N LYS A 77 3.85 13.23 -1.11
CA LYS A 77 3.64 11.78 -1.13
C LYS A 77 2.17 11.43 -0.98
N VAL A 78 1.46 12.09 -0.05
CA VAL A 78 0.04 11.86 0.19
C VAL A 78 -0.80 12.28 -1.01
N ARG A 79 -0.52 13.45 -1.60
CA ARG A 79 -1.21 13.91 -2.83
C ARG A 79 -1.04 12.93 -3.99
N LEU A 80 0.20 12.49 -4.24
CA LEU A 80 0.50 11.52 -5.31
C LEU A 80 -0.18 10.18 -5.05
N LEU A 81 -0.15 9.71 -3.80
CA LEU A 81 -0.78 8.46 -3.40
C LEU A 81 -2.30 8.50 -3.55
N LYS A 82 -2.95 9.61 -3.12
CA LYS A 82 -4.38 9.85 -3.31
C LYS A 82 -4.79 9.70 -4.77
N LYS A 83 -4.10 10.38 -5.67
CA LYS A 83 -4.32 10.28 -7.13
C LYS A 83 -4.09 8.86 -7.68
N ALA A 84 -3.10 8.14 -7.16
CA ALA A 84 -2.82 6.78 -7.60
C ALA A 84 -3.92 5.79 -7.15
N LEU A 85 -4.42 5.94 -5.92
CA LEU A 85 -5.41 5.05 -5.33
C LEU A 85 -6.82 5.20 -5.92
N GLU A 86 -7.15 6.33 -6.55
CA GLU A 86 -8.41 6.50 -7.30
C GLU A 86 -8.65 5.38 -8.32
N LYS A 87 -7.59 4.88 -8.96
CA LYS A 87 -7.66 3.79 -9.97
C LYS A 87 -7.86 2.40 -9.36
N HIS A 88 -7.87 2.31 -8.04
CA HIS A 88 -7.86 1.05 -7.29
C HIS A 88 -8.93 1.01 -6.19
N ALA A 89 -9.72 2.06 -6.04
CA ALA A 89 -10.69 2.23 -4.95
C ALA A 89 -11.78 1.14 -4.93
N ASP A 90 -12.07 0.52 -6.08
CA ASP A 90 -13.05 -0.55 -6.29
C ASP A 90 -12.44 -1.97 -6.23
N LYS A 91 -11.12 -2.08 -6.05
CA LYS A 91 -10.41 -3.37 -6.07
C LYS A 91 -10.31 -3.99 -4.67
N GLU A 92 -11.43 -4.56 -4.21
CA GLU A 92 -11.59 -5.14 -2.85
C GLU A 92 -10.45 -6.09 -2.42
N ASN A 93 -9.94 -6.91 -3.34
CA ASN A 93 -8.93 -7.92 -3.04
C ASN A 93 -7.48 -7.44 -3.29
N LEU A 94 -7.28 -6.24 -3.82
CA LEU A 94 -5.95 -5.70 -4.08
C LEU A 94 -5.34 -5.19 -2.78
N VAL A 95 -4.20 -5.77 -2.41
CA VAL A 95 -3.36 -5.27 -1.32
C VAL A 95 -2.35 -4.28 -1.91
N ILE A 96 -2.21 -3.15 -1.24
CA ILE A 96 -1.24 -2.12 -1.57
C ILE A 96 -0.24 -2.02 -0.42
N LEU A 97 1.04 -2.11 -0.74
CA LEU A 97 2.12 -1.70 0.16
C LEU A 97 2.60 -0.32 -0.30
N PHE A 98 2.42 0.69 0.53
CA PHE A 98 3.17 1.94 0.39
C PHE A 98 4.48 1.85 1.17
N THR A 99 5.55 2.37 0.59
CA THR A 99 6.84 2.55 1.26
C THR A 99 7.57 3.74 0.66
N ASP A 100 8.40 4.40 1.46
CA ASP A 100 9.47 5.26 0.93
C ASP A 100 10.47 4.41 0.13
N SER A 101 11.34 5.05 -0.65
CA SER A 101 12.26 4.34 -1.55
C SER A 101 13.72 4.78 -1.54
N TYR A 102 14.06 5.95 -1.02
CA TYR A 102 15.45 6.43 -1.08
C TYR A 102 16.33 5.73 -0.04
N ASP A 103 15.73 5.29 1.06
CA ASP A 103 16.36 4.69 2.24
C ASP A 103 15.79 3.31 2.60
N VAL A 104 14.96 2.71 1.73
CA VAL A 104 14.33 1.41 1.96
C VAL A 104 14.89 0.31 1.04
N VAL A 105 14.94 -0.92 1.54
CA VAL A 105 15.20 -2.14 0.77
C VAL A 105 14.24 -3.26 1.17
N PHE A 106 13.90 -4.13 0.22
CA PHE A 106 13.17 -5.36 0.52
C PHE A 106 14.12 -6.44 1.03
N ALA A 107 13.68 -7.16 2.07
CA ALA A 107 14.42 -8.28 2.67
C ALA A 107 13.66 -9.62 2.63
N SER A 108 12.42 -9.63 2.11
CA SER A 108 11.64 -10.84 1.85
C SER A 108 10.62 -10.61 0.74
N GLY A 109 10.09 -11.70 0.18
CA GLY A 109 9.17 -11.69 -0.95
C GLY A 109 7.68 -11.54 -0.61
N PRO A 110 6.84 -11.30 -1.64
CA PRO A 110 5.41 -11.00 -1.49
C PRO A 110 4.63 -12.03 -0.66
N ARG A 111 4.97 -13.31 -0.78
CA ARG A 111 4.28 -14.40 -0.09
C ARG A 111 4.38 -14.29 1.43
N GLU A 112 5.57 -13.98 1.95
CA GLU A 112 5.77 -13.81 3.40
C GLU A 112 5.09 -12.53 3.89
N LEU A 113 5.24 -11.44 3.13
CA LEU A 113 4.60 -10.15 3.44
C LEU A 113 3.08 -10.30 3.57
N LEU A 114 2.41 -10.89 2.56
CA LEU A 114 0.97 -11.09 2.56
C LEU A 114 0.51 -12.04 3.66
N LYS A 115 1.30 -13.09 3.97
CA LYS A 115 1.03 -13.97 5.10
C LYS A 115 1.00 -13.17 6.41
N LYS A 116 2.02 -12.36 6.66
CA LYS A 116 2.13 -11.54 7.88
C LYS A 116 1.04 -10.47 7.96
N PHE A 117 0.72 -9.80 6.85
CA PHE A 117 -0.38 -8.83 6.79
C PHE A 117 -1.72 -9.47 7.18
N ARG A 118 -2.06 -10.64 6.63
CA ARG A 118 -3.28 -11.37 7.00
C ARG A 118 -3.29 -11.81 8.46
N GLN A 119 -2.13 -12.19 9.00
CA GLN A 119 -1.99 -12.56 10.41
C GLN A 119 -2.19 -11.37 11.37
N ALA A 120 -1.91 -10.14 10.92
CA ALA A 120 -2.17 -8.93 11.69
C ALA A 120 -3.67 -8.65 11.89
N ARG A 121 -4.56 -9.31 11.09
CA ARG A 121 -6.03 -9.18 11.18
C ARG A 121 -6.52 -7.73 11.16
N SER A 122 -5.84 -6.88 10.41
CA SER A 122 -6.18 -5.46 10.23
C SER A 122 -6.46 -5.16 8.75
N GLN A 123 -7.24 -4.11 8.51
CA GLN A 123 -7.49 -3.60 7.16
C GLN A 123 -6.34 -2.73 6.64
N VAL A 124 -5.65 -2.04 7.56
CA VAL A 124 -4.47 -1.21 7.31
C VAL A 124 -3.49 -1.40 8.46
N VAL A 125 -2.21 -1.59 8.14
CA VAL A 125 -1.12 -1.72 9.11
C VAL A 125 -0.06 -0.69 8.75
N PHE A 126 0.22 0.23 9.66
CA PHE A 126 1.35 1.15 9.56
C PHE A 126 2.60 0.53 10.18
N SER A 127 3.78 1.00 9.75
CA SER A 127 5.00 0.78 10.50
C SER A 127 4.90 1.46 11.87
N ALA A 128 5.75 1.01 12.79
CA ALA A 128 5.78 1.56 14.14
C ALA A 128 7.21 1.99 14.51
N GLU A 129 7.31 3.10 15.23
CA GLU A 129 8.55 3.77 15.61
C GLU A 129 8.64 4.02 17.12
N GLU A 130 9.88 4.21 17.59
CA GLU A 130 10.18 4.48 19.00
C GLU A 130 9.81 5.91 19.40
N LEU A 131 10.01 6.86 18.49
CA LEU A 131 9.83 8.28 18.77
C LEU A 131 8.54 8.80 18.14
N ILE A 132 7.81 9.59 18.91
CA ILE A 132 6.70 10.35 18.37
C ILE A 132 7.22 11.57 17.59
N TYR A 133 6.75 11.72 16.36
CA TYR A 133 7.09 12.81 15.48
C TYR A 133 5.87 13.18 14.60
N PRO A 134 5.71 14.46 14.19
CA PRO A 134 6.45 15.64 14.65
C PRO A 134 5.89 16.26 15.95
N ASP A 135 4.67 15.90 16.36
CA ASP A 135 3.99 16.54 17.50
C ASP A 135 3.97 15.66 18.76
N ARG A 136 4.92 15.90 19.66
CA ARG A 136 5.04 15.15 20.93
C ARG A 136 3.81 15.28 21.84
N ARG A 137 2.98 16.31 21.68
CA ARG A 137 1.78 16.51 22.51
C ARG A 137 0.72 15.42 22.27
N LEU A 138 0.83 14.67 21.17
CA LEU A 138 -0.09 13.59 20.81
C LEU A 138 0.25 12.27 21.53
N GLU A 139 1.36 12.19 22.26
CA GLU A 139 1.85 10.97 22.90
C GLU A 139 0.81 10.33 23.84
N ALA A 140 0.13 11.16 24.64
CA ALA A 140 -0.88 10.69 25.58
C ALA A 140 -2.12 10.08 24.89
N LYS A 141 -2.35 10.39 23.60
CA LYS A 141 -3.49 9.87 22.82
C LYS A 141 -3.22 8.50 22.21
N TYR A 142 -1.97 8.10 22.10
CA TYR A 142 -1.62 6.76 21.60
C TYR A 142 -2.06 5.69 22.60
N PRO A 143 -2.58 4.53 22.15
CA PRO A 143 -2.79 3.39 23.02
C PRO A 143 -1.50 3.02 23.75
N VAL A 144 -1.62 2.55 24.99
CA VAL A 144 -0.49 2.00 25.73
C VAL A 144 -0.19 0.61 25.15
N VAL A 145 1.06 0.35 24.82
CA VAL A 145 1.54 -0.96 24.35
C VAL A 145 2.49 -1.54 25.40
N SER A 146 2.34 -2.82 25.72
CA SER A 146 3.18 -3.50 26.71
C SER A 146 4.53 -3.94 26.16
N ASP A 147 4.61 -4.16 24.85
CA ASP A 147 5.81 -4.56 24.13
C ASP A 147 5.77 -3.98 22.71
N GLY A 148 6.95 -3.77 22.13
CA GLY A 148 7.12 -3.19 20.80
C GLY A 148 7.09 -1.66 20.74
N LYS A 149 7.05 -1.14 19.50
CA LYS A 149 7.07 0.29 19.20
C LYS A 149 5.65 0.86 19.25
N ARG A 150 5.52 2.06 19.82
CA ARG A 150 4.21 2.63 20.17
C ARG A 150 3.65 3.58 19.12
N PHE A 151 4.52 4.30 18.40
CA PHE A 151 4.10 5.41 17.56
C PHE A 151 4.03 4.99 16.09
N LEU A 152 3.14 5.62 15.33
CA LEU A 152 2.97 5.36 13.90
C LEU A 152 4.20 5.85 13.14
N GLY A 153 4.60 5.14 12.08
CA GLY A 153 5.52 5.63 11.04
C GLY A 153 4.83 5.70 9.67
N SER A 154 5.00 6.80 8.94
CA SER A 154 4.40 7.01 7.61
C SER A 154 5.26 6.46 6.47
N GLY A 155 6.53 6.14 6.75
CA GLY A 155 7.47 5.62 5.75
C GLY A 155 7.12 4.24 5.20
N GLY A 156 6.19 3.51 5.81
CA GLY A 156 5.68 2.26 5.27
C GLY A 156 4.34 1.85 5.87
N PHE A 157 3.40 1.45 5.02
CA PHE A 157 2.11 0.91 5.45
C PHE A 157 1.51 0.01 4.38
N ILE A 158 0.72 -0.97 4.82
CA ILE A 158 0.08 -1.97 3.96
C ILE A 158 -1.41 -2.05 4.26
N GLY A 159 -2.23 -2.18 3.23
CA GLY A 159 -3.67 -2.28 3.42
C GLY A 159 -4.40 -2.69 2.14
N TYR A 160 -5.70 -2.92 2.27
CA TYR A 160 -6.57 -3.11 1.12
C TYR A 160 -6.78 -1.79 0.38
N ALA A 161 -6.83 -1.84 -0.95
CA ALA A 161 -6.92 -0.64 -1.78
C ALA A 161 -8.11 0.28 -1.45
N PRO A 162 -9.35 -0.23 -1.20
CA PRO A 162 -10.46 0.62 -0.78
C PRO A 162 -10.21 1.33 0.56
N ASN A 163 -9.59 0.64 1.52
CA ASN A 163 -9.30 1.19 2.84
C ASN A 163 -8.22 2.28 2.78
N LEU A 164 -7.16 2.05 1.99
CA LEU A 164 -6.15 3.09 1.77
C LEU A 164 -6.72 4.28 0.99
N SER A 165 -7.60 4.03 0.01
CA SER A 165 -8.28 5.09 -0.74
C SER A 165 -9.11 5.99 0.18
N LYS A 166 -9.91 5.40 1.09
CA LYS A 166 -10.66 6.15 2.11
C LYS A 166 -9.72 6.92 3.05
N LEU A 167 -8.63 6.29 3.49
CA LEU A 167 -7.66 6.88 4.41
C LEU A 167 -7.01 8.16 3.83
N VAL A 168 -6.64 8.17 2.55
CA VAL A 168 -6.05 9.36 1.92
C VAL A 168 -7.08 10.33 1.34
N ALA A 169 -8.36 9.97 1.28
CA ALA A 169 -9.40 10.79 0.66
C ALA A 169 -9.53 12.18 1.31
N GLU A 170 -9.33 12.25 2.63
CA GLU A 170 -9.40 13.50 3.40
C GLU A 170 -8.16 14.39 3.29
N TRP A 171 -7.14 14.00 2.51
CA TRP A 171 -6.00 14.86 2.30
C TRP A 171 -6.40 16.14 1.54
N GLU A 172 -6.32 17.26 2.26
CA GLU A 172 -6.51 18.64 1.77
C GLU A 172 -5.27 19.51 2.02
N GLY A 173 -4.18 18.92 2.51
CA GLY A 173 -2.94 19.60 2.82
C GLY A 173 -2.10 19.99 1.61
N GLN A 174 -1.07 20.80 1.86
CA GLN A 174 -0.09 21.25 0.87
C GLN A 174 1.07 20.26 0.76
N ASP A 175 1.83 20.33 -0.34
CA ASP A 175 2.97 19.43 -0.59
C ASP A 175 4.07 19.51 0.50
N SER A 176 4.16 20.62 1.23
CA SER A 176 5.07 20.85 2.36
C SER A 176 4.52 20.41 3.73
N ASP A 177 3.24 20.06 3.82
CA ASP A 177 2.65 19.62 5.09
C ASP A 177 3.15 18.23 5.47
N SER A 178 3.08 17.89 6.76
CA SER A 178 3.59 16.62 7.27
C SER A 178 2.68 15.44 6.93
N ASP A 179 3.18 14.49 6.14
CA ASP A 179 2.51 13.20 5.91
C ASP A 179 2.36 12.39 7.20
N GLN A 180 3.42 12.32 7.99
CA GLN A 180 3.45 11.67 9.30
C GLN A 180 2.36 12.23 10.24
N LEU A 181 2.23 13.56 10.33
CA LEU A 181 1.22 14.19 11.19
C LEU A 181 -0.19 13.92 10.67
N PHE A 182 -0.40 13.90 9.35
CA PHE A 182 -1.70 13.59 8.76
C PHE A 182 -2.16 12.18 9.13
N TYR A 183 -1.34 11.16 8.90
CA TYR A 183 -1.69 9.79 9.27
C TYR A 183 -1.81 9.60 10.78
N THR A 184 -0.97 10.28 11.57
CA THR A 184 -1.07 10.26 13.03
C THR A 184 -2.43 10.78 13.50
N LYS A 185 -2.91 11.89 12.96
CA LYS A 185 -4.22 12.46 13.32
C LYS A 185 -5.37 11.50 12.99
N ILE A 186 -5.32 10.84 11.84
CA ILE A 186 -6.30 9.82 11.45
C ILE A 186 -6.24 8.63 12.41
N PHE A 187 -5.05 8.10 12.68
CA PHE A 187 -4.88 6.94 13.58
C PHE A 187 -5.32 7.21 15.02
N LEU A 188 -5.24 8.47 15.46
CA LEU A 188 -5.66 8.89 16.80
C LEU A 188 -7.14 9.26 16.90
N ASP A 189 -7.85 9.31 15.77
CA ASP A 189 -9.29 9.56 15.72
C ASP A 189 -10.07 8.27 16.03
N PRO A 190 -10.81 8.20 17.16
CA PRO A 190 -11.55 7.01 17.53
C PRO A 190 -12.65 6.62 16.53
N GLU A 191 -13.19 7.58 15.77
CA GLU A 191 -14.23 7.30 14.77
C GLU A 191 -13.67 6.64 13.49
N LYS A 192 -12.34 6.70 13.32
CA LYS A 192 -11.64 6.18 12.13
C LYS A 192 -10.81 4.92 12.43
N ARG A 193 -10.82 4.44 13.67
CA ARG A 193 -10.16 3.19 14.10
C ARG A 193 -10.96 1.94 13.79
#